data_AF-A0A537MH40-F1
#
_entry.id   AF-A0A537MH40-F1
#
_cell.length_a   1.000
_cell.length_b   1.000
_cell.length_c   1.000
_cell.angle_alpha   90.00
_cell.angle_beta   90.00
_cell.angle_gamma   90.00
#
_symmetry.space_group_name_H-M   'P 1'
#
loop_
_entity.id
_entity.type
_entity.pdbx_description
1 polymer ?
#
loop_
_entity_poly.entity_id
_entity_poly.type
_entity_poly.pdbx_seq_one_letter_code
_entity_poly.pdbx_strand_id
1 'polypeptide(L)'
;MLEELGRKRTLGFSFTRRDAEPERACRDLALAIETLAARPGLDAALAAATARLKDEGDEAAFREQQRLREARDEADTQLATLFEAGGD
;
A
#
# COMPACT_ATOMS: atom_id res chain seq x y z
N MET A 1 -7.71 36.34 1.92
CA MET A 1 -8.76 35.30 1.94
C MET A 1 -8.55 34.21 0.88
N LEU A 2 -8.05 34.51 -0.33
CA LEU A 2 -7.69 33.45 -1.31
C LEU A 2 -6.49 32.58 -0.88
N GLU A 3 -5.59 33.08 -0.03
CA GLU A 3 -4.51 32.30 0.59
C GLU A 3 -5.01 31.28 1.64
N GLU A 4 -6.23 31.42 2.19
CA GLU A 4 -6.82 30.42 3.09
C GLU A 4 -7.35 29.19 2.33
N LEU A 5 -7.69 29.34 1.05
CA LEU A 5 -8.15 28.23 0.20
C LEU A 5 -7.00 27.44 -0.44
N GLY A 6 -5.78 28.00 -0.46
CA GLY A 6 -4.55 27.25 -0.79
C GLY A 6 -4.14 26.24 0.28
N ARG A 7 -4.87 26.21 1.40
CA ARG A 7 -4.66 25.39 2.61
C ARG A 7 -5.73 24.30 2.79
N LYS A 8 -6.44 23.92 1.73
CA LYS A 8 -7.28 22.71 1.75
C LYS A 8 -6.37 21.48 1.69
N ARG A 9 -5.91 21.04 2.86
CA ARG A 9 -5.32 19.71 3.18
C ARG A 9 -4.92 18.93 1.93
N THR A 10 -3.69 19.14 1.47
CA THR A 10 -3.18 18.49 0.26
C THR A 10 -2.94 17.02 0.56
N LEU A 11 -3.99 16.20 0.48
CA LEU A 11 -3.88 14.75 0.46
C LEU A 11 -2.99 14.37 -0.74
N GLY A 12 -1.97 13.57 -0.50
CA GLY A 12 -0.96 13.26 -1.50
C GLY A 12 0.33 12.79 -0.85
N PHE A 13 1.12 12.00 -1.59
CA PHE A 13 2.43 11.57 -1.09
C PHE A 13 3.37 12.76 -0.85
N SER A 14 4.18 12.69 0.20
CA SER A 14 5.16 13.74 0.54
C SER A 14 6.08 14.07 -0.64
N PHE A 15 6.55 13.08 -1.40
CA PHE A 15 7.41 13.27 -2.58
C PHE A 15 6.73 13.94 -3.78
N THR A 16 5.42 14.16 -3.76
CA THR A 16 4.71 14.94 -4.80
C THR A 16 4.55 16.41 -4.42
N ARG A 17 4.89 16.78 -3.18
CA ARG A 17 4.78 18.15 -2.67
C ARG A 17 6.06 18.95 -2.90
N ARG A 18 5.90 20.25 -3.18
CA ARG A 18 7.03 21.17 -3.40
C ARG A 18 7.72 21.58 -2.10
N ASP A 19 7.03 21.48 -0.97
CA ASP A 19 7.46 21.93 0.35
C ASP A 19 7.83 20.78 1.29
N ALA A 20 7.83 19.53 0.80
CA ALA A 20 8.20 18.38 1.60
C ALA A 20 9.69 18.39 1.97
N GLU A 21 9.99 17.92 3.19
CA GLU A 21 11.35 17.69 3.64
C GLU A 21 12.01 16.61 2.73
N PRO A 22 13.16 16.89 2.10
CA PRO A 22 13.74 16.01 1.08
C PRO A 22 14.03 14.59 1.56
N GLU A 23 14.52 14.40 2.78
CA GLU A 23 14.83 13.06 3.28
C GLU A 23 13.54 12.26 3.52
N ARG A 24 12.50 12.90 4.07
CA ARG A 24 11.17 12.30 4.23
C ARG A 24 10.56 11.92 2.89
N ALA A 25 10.60 12.82 1.91
CA ALA A 25 10.11 12.55 0.56
C ALA A 25 10.81 11.32 -0.05
N CYS A 26 12.13 11.23 0.06
CA CYS A 26 12.89 10.07 -0.43
C CYS A 26 12.53 8.78 0.30
N ARG A 27 12.38 8.81 1.64
CA ARG A 27 11.98 7.63 2.42
C ARG A 27 10.58 7.15 2.06
N ASP A 28 9.62 8.05 1.97
CA ASP A 28 8.23 7.72 1.64
C ASP A 28 8.12 7.20 0.19
N LEU A 29 8.94 7.73 -0.74
CA LEU A 29 9.02 7.23 -2.11
C LEU A 29 9.58 5.81 -2.17
N ALA A 30 10.66 5.54 -1.45
CA ALA A 30 11.25 4.20 -1.39
C ALA A 30 10.23 3.18 -0.87
N LEU A 31 9.56 3.51 0.24
CA LEU A 31 8.54 2.64 0.82
C LEU A 31 7.36 2.44 -0.15
N ALA A 32 6.86 3.50 -0.78
CA ALA A 32 5.78 3.38 -1.77
C ALA A 32 6.17 2.47 -2.95
N ILE A 33 7.40 2.57 -3.46
CA ILE A 33 7.91 1.71 -4.54
C ILE A 33 7.99 0.25 -4.06
N GLU A 34 8.54 0.01 -2.88
CA GLU A 34 8.65 -1.34 -2.31
C GLU A 34 7.28 -1.99 -2.14
N THR A 35 6.31 -1.27 -1.58
CA THR A 35 4.93 -1.76 -1.40
C THR A 35 4.25 -2.05 -2.73
N LEU A 36 4.39 -1.17 -3.73
CA LEU A 36 3.83 -1.38 -5.07
C LEU A 36 4.50 -2.55 -5.79
N ALA A 37 5.80 -2.75 -5.61
CA ALA A 37 6.56 -3.84 -6.23
C ALA A 37 6.20 -5.21 -5.65
N ALA A 38 5.80 -5.29 -4.37
CA ALA A 38 5.39 -6.53 -3.73
C ALA A 38 4.02 -7.04 -4.19
N ARG A 39 3.11 -6.13 -4.61
CA ARG A 39 1.70 -6.44 -4.90
C ARG A 39 1.48 -7.52 -5.97
N PRO A 40 2.16 -7.51 -7.13
CA PRO A 40 2.00 -8.56 -8.13
C PRO A 40 2.37 -9.96 -7.61
N GLY A 41 3.40 -10.05 -6.75
CA GLY A 41 3.80 -11.30 -6.12
C GLY A 41 2.75 -11.82 -5.14
N LEU A 42 2.18 -10.94 -4.32
CA LEU A 42 1.08 -11.26 -3.41
C LEU A 42 -0.17 -11.72 -4.17
N ASP A 43 -0.54 -11.02 -5.24
CA ASP A 43 -1.71 -11.36 -6.06
C ASP A 43 -1.54 -12.73 -6.75
N ALA A 44 -0.37 -13.00 -7.31
CA ALA A 44 -0.07 -14.29 -7.93
C ALA A 44 -0.09 -15.45 -6.91
N ALA A 45 0.52 -15.25 -5.74
CA ALA A 45 0.52 -16.23 -4.66
C ALA A 45 -0.91 -16.50 -4.16
N LEU A 46 -1.72 -15.44 -4.00
CA LEU A 46 -3.11 -15.54 -3.57
C LEU A 46 -3.96 -16.31 -4.58
N ALA A 47 -3.79 -16.04 -5.87
CA ALA A 47 -4.47 -16.77 -6.94
C ALA A 47 -4.09 -18.26 -6.91
N ALA A 48 -2.80 -18.58 -6.74
CA ALA A 48 -2.33 -19.96 -6.65
C ALA A 48 -2.84 -20.71 -5.40
N ALA A 49 -2.91 -20.04 -4.25
CA ALA A 49 -3.48 -20.61 -3.03
C ALA A 49 -4.98 -20.84 -3.17
N THR A 50 -5.70 -19.91 -3.79
CA THR A 50 -7.14 -20.01 -4.06
C THR A 50 -7.47 -21.16 -5.01
N ALA A 51 -6.66 -21.36 -6.05
CA ALA A 51 -6.83 -22.48 -6.97
C ALA A 51 -6.65 -23.83 -6.25
N ARG A 52 -5.58 -23.99 -5.47
CA ARG A 52 -5.34 -25.19 -4.65
C ARG A 52 -6.47 -25.46 -3.66
N LEU A 53 -6.95 -24.43 -2.97
CA LEU A 53 -8.09 -24.57 -2.06
C LEU A 53 -9.35 -25.06 -2.78
N LYS A 54 -9.61 -24.57 -4.00
CA LYS A 54 -10.77 -24.98 -4.80
C LYS A 54 -10.67 -26.45 -5.23
N ASP A 55 -9.47 -26.90 -5.59
CA ASP A 55 -9.26 -28.24 -6.14
C ASP A 55 -9.16 -29.31 -5.04
N GLU A 56 -8.48 -28.99 -3.93
CA GLU A 56 -8.11 -29.97 -2.89
C GLU A 56 -8.92 -29.81 -1.59
N GLY A 57 -9.59 -28.67 -1.37
CA GLY A 57 -10.35 -28.41 -0.14
C GLY A 57 -9.49 -28.38 1.13
N ASP A 58 -8.19 -28.06 0.99
CA ASP A 58 -7.19 -28.15 2.04
C ASP A 58 -7.21 -26.96 3.02
N GLU A 59 -7.21 -27.26 4.31
CA GLU A 59 -7.16 -26.27 5.40
C GLU A 59 -5.83 -25.49 5.40
N ALA A 60 -4.71 -26.11 5.01
CA ALA A 60 -3.45 -25.39 4.90
C ALA A 60 -3.47 -24.38 3.75
N ALA A 61 -4.05 -24.74 2.60
CA ALA A 61 -4.31 -23.81 1.51
C ALA A 61 -5.22 -22.65 1.93
N PHE A 62 -6.25 -22.89 2.76
CA PHE A 62 -7.10 -21.83 3.31
C PHE A 62 -6.31 -20.89 4.23
N ARG A 63 -5.52 -21.41 5.17
CA ARG A 63 -4.68 -20.57 6.06
C ARG A 63 -3.68 -19.73 5.27
N GLU A 64 -3.07 -20.30 4.24
CA GLU A 64 -2.14 -19.57 3.38
C GLU A 64 -2.86 -18.49 2.56
N GLN A 65 -4.05 -18.78 2.03
CA GLN A 65 -4.89 -17.79 1.36
C GLN A 65 -5.19 -16.60 2.30
N GLN A 66 -5.57 -16.87 3.54
CA GLN A 66 -5.87 -15.83 4.53
C GLN A 66 -4.64 -14.97 4.85
N ARG A 67 -3.49 -15.59 5.10
CA ARG A 67 -2.22 -14.88 5.33
C ARG A 67 -1.83 -13.98 4.17
N LEU A 68 -2.03 -14.44 2.93
CA LEU A 68 -1.74 -13.67 1.73
C LEU A 68 -2.71 -12.50 1.53
N ARG A 69 -3.98 -12.66 1.91
CA ARG A 69 -4.95 -11.56 1.91
C ARG A 69 -4.58 -10.49 2.93
N GLU A 70 -4.24 -10.89 4.15
CA GLU A 70 -3.79 -9.98 5.19
C GLU A 70 -2.54 -9.19 4.75
N ALA A 71 -1.55 -9.88 4.17
CA ALA A 71 -0.35 -9.21 3.66
C ALA A 71 -0.64 -8.19 2.54
N ARG A 72 -1.60 -8.49 1.66
CA ARG A 72 -2.03 -7.57 0.61
C ARG A 72 -2.80 -6.37 1.17
N ASP A 73 -3.71 -6.61 2.12
CA ASP A 73 -4.52 -5.56 2.72
C ASP A 73 -3.65 -4.63 3.60
N GLU A 74 -2.61 -5.18 4.25
CA GLU A 74 -1.57 -4.40 4.94
C GLU A 74 -0.77 -3.51 3.96
N ALA A 75 -0.37 -4.05 2.81
CA ALA A 75 0.30 -3.26 1.76
C ALA A 75 -0.58 -2.10 1.26
N ASP A 76 -1.87 -2.35 1.03
CA ASP A 76 -2.82 -1.31 0.64
C ASP A 76 -2.98 -0.25 1.75
N THR A 77 -2.99 -0.66 3.02
CA THR A 77 -3.07 0.24 4.19
C THR A 77 -1.80 1.10 4.35
N GLN A 78 -0.62 0.53 4.12
CA GLN A 78 0.65 1.25 4.15
C GLN A 78 0.68 2.34 3.07
N LEU A 79 0.23 2.04 1.85
CA LEU A 79 0.13 3.04 0.78
C LEU A 79 -0.86 4.15 1.11
N ALA A 80 -2.03 3.81 1.68
CA ALA A 80 -2.99 4.81 2.13
C ALA A 80 -2.42 5.73 3.21
N THR A 81 -1.69 5.15 4.18
CA THR A 81 -1.02 5.89 5.25
C THR A 81 0.02 6.86 4.69
N LEU A 82 0.82 6.43 3.71
CA LEU A 82 1.81 7.29 3.03
C LEU A 82 1.15 8.42 2.23
N PHE A 83 -0.01 8.17 1.64
CA PHE A 83 -0.78 9.16 0.90
C PHE A 83 -1.41 10.22 1.82
N GLU A 84 -1.88 9.83 3.00
CA GLU A 84 -2.44 10.75 3.99
C GLU A 84 -1.35 11.52 4.77
N ALA A 85 -0.23 10.85 5.10
CA ALA A 85 0.89 11.42 5.85
C ALA A 85 1.67 12.52 5.09
N GLY A 86 1.47 12.65 3.79
CA GLY A 86 1.93 13.80 3.04
C GLY A 86 0.98 15.00 3.12
N GLY A 87 -0.06 14.98 3.94
CA GLY A 87 -0.97 16.10 4.17
C GLY A 87 -0.69 16.95 5.42
N ASP A 88 0.27 16.54 6.27
CA ASP A 88 0.68 17.24 7.50
C ASP A 88 1.79 18.30 7.27
#